data_AF-A0A376U070-F1
#
_entry.id   AF-A0A376U070-F1
#
_cell.length_a   1.000
_cell.length_b   1.000
_cell.length_c   1.000
_cell.angle_alpha   90.00
_cell.angle_beta   90.00
_cell.angle_gamma   90.00
#
_symmetry.space_group_name_H-M   'P 1'
#
loop_
_entity.id
_entity.type
_entity.pdbx_description
1 polymer ?
#
loop_
_entity_poly.entity_id
_entity_poly.type
_entity_poly.pdbx_seq_one_letter_code
_entity_poly.pdbx_strand_id
1 'polypeptide(L)'
;MNADLIGLSGLITPSLDEMVNVAKEMERQGFTIPLLIGGATTSKTHTAVKIEQNYSGPTVYVQNASRTVGVVAALLSDTQRDDFVARTRKEYETVRIQHGRKKPRTPPVTLEAARDNDFAFDWQAYTPPVAHRLGVQEVEASIETLRNYIDWTPFFMTWSLAGKYPRILEDEVVGVEAQRLFKDANDMLDKLSAEKTLNPRGVVGLFPANRVGDDIEIYRDETRTHVINVSHHLRQQTEKTGFANYCLADFVAPKLSGKADYIGAFAVTGGLERTHWLMPLKRSTMITTKSW
;
A
#
# COMPACT_ATOMS: atom_id res chain seq x y z
N MET A 1 11.51 7.17 30.13
CA MET A 1 10.97 5.88 29.64
C MET A 1 12.16 4.96 29.46
N ASN A 2 12.15 3.77 30.08
CA ASN A 2 13.16 2.74 29.89
C ASN A 2 12.52 1.62 29.06
N ALA A 3 12.44 1.81 27.75
CA ALA A 3 11.87 0.80 26.86
C ALA A 3 12.91 -0.29 26.58
N ASP A 4 12.49 -1.55 26.63
CA ASP A 4 13.37 -2.69 26.36
C ASP A 4 13.53 -2.97 24.86
N LEU A 5 12.67 -2.40 24.02
CA LEU A 5 12.67 -2.54 22.56
C LEU A 5 11.89 -1.42 21.87
N ILE A 6 12.23 -1.15 20.61
CA ILE A 6 11.55 -0.16 19.75
C ILE A 6 10.89 -0.89 18.57
N GLY A 7 9.61 -0.64 18.34
CA GLY A 7 8.87 -1.17 17.19
C GLY A 7 8.51 -0.07 16.18
N LEU A 8 8.81 -0.29 14.90
CA LEU A 8 8.44 0.59 13.79
C LEU A 8 7.41 -0.07 12.89
N SER A 9 6.42 0.70 12.44
CA SER A 9 5.36 0.27 11.53
C SER A 9 5.33 1.15 10.28
N GLY A 10 5.32 0.52 9.10
CA GLY A 10 5.34 1.21 7.80
C GLY A 10 4.20 0.77 6.89
N LEU A 11 3.51 1.71 6.26
CA LEU A 11 2.37 1.43 5.37
C LEU A 11 2.71 1.66 3.89
N ILE A 12 3.50 2.70 3.59
CA ILE A 12 3.84 3.12 2.22
C ILE A 12 5.35 3.03 1.99
N THR A 13 5.78 2.93 0.73
CA THR A 13 7.20 2.73 0.36
C THR A 13 8.15 3.74 1.00
N PRO A 14 7.83 5.06 1.07
CA PRO A 14 8.69 6.03 1.76
C PRO A 14 8.95 5.72 3.25
N SER A 15 8.07 4.96 3.91
CA SER A 15 8.27 4.56 5.32
C SER A 15 9.51 3.68 5.50
N LEU A 16 9.95 2.98 4.44
CA LEU A 16 11.13 2.12 4.48
C LEU A 16 12.42 2.93 4.64
N ASP A 17 12.51 4.11 4.01
CA ASP A 17 13.66 4.99 4.15
C ASP A 17 13.74 5.58 5.57
N GLU A 18 12.60 5.92 6.17
CA GLU A 18 12.56 6.36 7.57
C GLU A 18 12.99 5.25 8.54
N MET A 19 12.65 3.99 8.28
CA MET A 19 13.13 2.89 9.12
C MET A 19 14.66 2.70 9.03
N VAL A 20 15.25 2.92 7.85
CA VAL A 20 16.71 2.94 7.68
C VAL A 20 17.31 4.12 8.45
N ASN A 21 16.68 5.29 8.37
CA ASN A 21 17.10 6.48 9.10
C ASN A 21 17.10 6.25 10.61
N VAL A 22 16.02 5.67 11.15
CA VAL A 22 15.93 5.34 12.58
C VAL A 22 17.01 4.33 12.99
N ALA A 23 17.29 3.30 12.18
CA ALA A 23 18.37 2.35 12.48
C ALA A 23 19.74 3.04 12.57
N LYS A 24 20.05 3.93 11.61
CA LYS A 24 21.28 4.74 11.64
C LYS A 24 21.34 5.65 12.87
N GLU A 25 20.21 6.23 13.25
CA GLU A 25 20.14 7.13 14.40
C GLU A 25 20.29 6.38 15.73
N MET A 26 19.71 5.19 15.83
CA MET A 26 19.92 4.27 16.96
C MET A 26 21.40 3.90 17.10
N GLU A 27 22.08 3.60 16.00
CA GLU A 27 23.53 3.37 16.00
C GLU A 27 24.30 4.62 16.43
N ARG A 28 23.98 5.77 15.84
CA ARG A 28 24.64 7.05 16.13
C ARG A 28 24.52 7.46 17.60
N GLN A 29 23.40 7.14 18.23
CA GLN A 29 23.15 7.42 19.65
C GLN A 29 23.59 6.28 20.59
N GLY A 30 24.16 5.18 20.06
CA GLY A 30 24.68 4.08 20.88
C GLY A 30 23.60 3.23 21.56
N PHE A 31 22.43 3.09 20.92
CA PHE A 31 21.39 2.18 21.42
C PHE A 31 21.85 0.72 21.35
N THR A 32 21.33 -0.11 22.25
CA THR A 32 21.62 -1.56 22.30
C THR A 32 20.37 -2.43 22.35
N ILE A 33 19.20 -1.82 22.56
CA ILE A 33 17.91 -2.51 22.60
C ILE A 33 17.47 -2.98 21.21
N PRO A 34 16.68 -4.07 21.09
CA PRO A 34 16.20 -4.55 19.81
C PRO A 34 15.32 -3.56 19.04
N LEU A 35 15.49 -3.54 17.72
CA LEU A 35 14.66 -2.83 16.74
C LEU A 35 13.74 -3.83 16.01
N LEU A 36 12.44 -3.70 16.21
CA LEU A 36 11.42 -4.48 15.52
C LEU A 36 10.87 -3.72 14.32
N ILE A 37 10.82 -4.38 13.17
CA ILE A 37 10.33 -3.83 11.90
C ILE A 37 9.08 -4.60 11.46
N GLY A 38 7.99 -3.88 11.21
CA GLY A 38 6.74 -4.46 10.70
C GLY A 38 5.92 -3.48 9.86
N GLY A 39 4.81 -3.96 9.33
CA GLY A 39 3.89 -3.17 8.49
C GLY A 39 3.90 -3.60 7.01
N ALA A 40 2.93 -3.09 6.25
CA ALA A 40 2.56 -3.58 4.93
C ALA A 40 3.70 -3.54 3.89
N THR A 41 4.58 -2.54 3.95
CA THR A 41 5.69 -2.39 3.00
C THR A 41 6.97 -3.06 3.45
N THR A 42 7.04 -3.51 4.69
CA THR A 42 8.22 -4.16 5.24
C THR A 42 8.32 -5.60 4.76
N SER A 43 9.56 -6.08 4.61
CA SER A 43 9.82 -7.47 4.30
C SER A 43 11.11 -7.93 4.96
N LYS A 44 11.24 -9.24 5.12
CA LYS A 44 12.48 -9.87 5.58
C LYS A 44 13.66 -9.49 4.70
N THR A 45 13.47 -9.52 3.38
CA THR A 45 14.51 -9.16 2.41
C THR A 45 14.95 -7.71 2.54
N HIS A 46 14.01 -6.76 2.59
CA HIS A 46 14.35 -5.35 2.76
C HIS A 46 15.08 -5.10 4.08
N THR A 47 14.58 -5.67 5.18
CA THR A 47 15.19 -5.51 6.50
C THR A 47 16.62 -6.04 6.53
N ALA A 48 16.86 -7.23 6.00
CA ALA A 48 18.19 -7.83 5.93
C ALA A 48 19.16 -7.06 5.03
N VAL A 49 18.70 -6.53 3.89
CA VAL A 49 19.57 -5.89 2.88
C VAL A 49 19.79 -4.41 3.15
N LYS A 50 18.82 -3.70 3.72
CA LYS A 50 18.82 -2.23 3.80
C LYS A 50 18.77 -1.67 5.21
N ILE A 51 18.26 -2.38 6.21
CA ILE A 51 18.06 -1.86 7.57
C ILE A 51 19.11 -2.40 8.53
N GLU A 52 19.19 -3.72 8.71
CA GLU A 52 19.98 -4.38 9.77
C GLU A 52 21.48 -4.02 9.74
N GLN A 53 22.04 -3.74 8.57
CA GLN A 53 23.46 -3.36 8.44
C GLN A 53 23.78 -1.95 8.97
N ASN A 54 22.77 -1.14 9.31
CA ASN A 54 22.97 0.21 9.84
C ASN A 54 22.84 0.26 11.37
N TYR A 55 22.57 -0.85 12.04
CA TYR A 55 22.42 -0.92 13.49
C TYR A 55 23.09 -2.19 14.05
N SER A 56 24.00 -2.00 14.99
CA SER A 56 24.77 -3.05 15.66
C SER A 56 23.94 -3.86 16.65
N GLY A 57 22.85 -3.29 17.18
CA GLY A 57 21.89 -4.04 18.00
C GLY A 57 21.03 -5.01 17.19
N PRO A 58 20.21 -5.85 17.85
CA PRO A 58 19.33 -6.79 17.15
C PRO A 58 18.28 -6.05 16.30
N THR A 59 18.22 -6.35 15.00
CA THR A 59 17.17 -5.84 14.09
C THR A 59 16.33 -7.02 13.58
N VAL A 60 15.01 -6.99 13.81
CA VAL A 60 14.14 -8.14 13.52
C VAL A 60 12.87 -7.71 12.80
N TYR A 61 12.68 -8.24 11.60
CA TYR A 61 11.41 -8.19 10.86
C TYR A 61 10.39 -9.18 11.44
N VAL A 62 9.16 -8.70 11.65
CA VAL A 62 8.04 -9.53 12.09
C VAL A 62 6.85 -9.37 11.14
N GLN A 63 6.29 -10.49 10.71
CA GLN A 63 5.24 -10.52 9.68
C GLN A 63 3.86 -10.07 10.18
N ASN A 64 3.49 -10.42 11.42
CA ASN A 64 2.19 -10.16 11.99
C ASN A 64 2.24 -10.15 13.52
N ALA A 65 1.18 -9.65 14.15
CA ALA A 65 1.10 -9.48 15.60
C ALA A 65 1.24 -10.79 16.38
N SER A 66 0.70 -11.91 15.87
CA SER A 66 0.78 -13.20 16.56
C SER A 66 2.23 -13.71 16.66
N ARG A 67 3.05 -13.49 15.63
CA ARG A 67 4.48 -13.83 15.65
C ARG A 67 5.30 -12.86 16.51
N THR A 68 4.85 -11.62 16.70
CA THR A 68 5.54 -10.63 17.52
C THR A 68 5.71 -11.10 18.96
N VAL A 69 4.71 -11.77 19.53
CA VAL A 69 4.78 -12.25 20.93
C VAL A 69 5.95 -13.21 21.13
N GLY A 70 6.11 -14.21 20.26
CA GLY A 70 7.22 -15.16 20.34
C GLY A 70 8.59 -14.53 20.11
N VAL A 71 8.66 -13.55 19.20
CA VAL A 71 9.91 -12.80 18.94
C VAL A 71 10.32 -11.95 20.14
N VAL A 72 9.38 -11.20 20.72
CA VAL A 72 9.62 -10.38 21.91
C VAL A 72 10.04 -11.25 23.10
N ALA A 73 9.33 -12.35 23.34
CA ALA A 73 9.68 -13.29 24.41
C ALA A 73 11.11 -13.83 24.25
N ALA A 74 11.52 -14.21 23.05
CA ALA A 74 12.88 -14.68 22.79
C ALA A 74 13.94 -13.57 22.96
N LEU A 75 13.66 -12.34 22.52
CA LEU A 75 14.59 -11.20 22.62
C LEU A 75 14.81 -10.69 24.05
N LEU A 76 13.82 -10.88 24.93
CA LEU A 76 13.86 -10.48 26.33
C LEU A 76 14.23 -11.63 27.27
N SER A 77 14.42 -12.85 26.76
CA SER A 77 14.79 -14.01 27.55
C SER A 77 16.31 -14.08 27.76
N ASP A 78 16.72 -14.20 29.02
CA ASP A 78 18.14 -14.36 29.40
C ASP A 78 18.79 -15.62 28.79
N THR A 79 17.99 -16.63 28.43
CA THR A 79 18.48 -17.92 27.91
C THR A 79 18.33 -18.07 26.40
N GLN A 80 17.41 -17.34 25.77
CA GLN A 80 17.12 -17.49 24.34
C GLN A 80 17.62 -16.33 23.48
N ARG A 81 17.89 -15.16 24.07
CA ARG A 81 18.23 -13.94 23.34
C ARG A 81 19.41 -14.14 22.40
N ASP A 82 20.54 -14.61 22.91
CA ASP A 82 21.78 -14.67 22.13
C ASP A 82 21.65 -15.66 20.97
N ASP A 83 21.09 -16.84 21.22
CA ASP A 83 20.81 -17.86 20.21
C ASP A 83 19.83 -17.36 19.14
N PHE A 84 18.77 -16.66 19.57
CA PHE A 84 17.79 -16.07 18.66
C PHE A 84 18.43 -15.02 17.75
N VAL A 85 19.19 -14.08 18.33
CA VAL A 85 19.87 -13.01 17.58
C VAL A 85 20.89 -13.61 16.60
N ALA A 86 21.73 -14.54 17.04
CA ALA A 86 22.73 -15.19 16.20
C ALA A 86 22.08 -15.91 15.01
N ARG A 87 20.98 -16.64 15.27
CA ARG A 87 20.21 -17.33 14.22
C ARG A 87 19.60 -16.35 13.22
N THR A 88 18.99 -15.26 13.69
CA THR A 88 18.41 -14.23 12.82
C THR A 88 19.46 -13.53 11.96
N ARG A 89 20.63 -13.20 12.52
CA ARG A 89 21.73 -12.60 11.74
C ARG A 89 22.23 -13.53 10.64
N LYS A 90 22.42 -14.82 10.96
CA LYS A 90 22.82 -15.84 9.97
C LYS A 90 21.77 -15.99 8.86
N GLU A 91 20.51 -15.93 9.23
CA GLU A 91 19.40 -15.98 8.30
C GLU A 91 19.40 -14.75 7.37
N TYR A 92 19.63 -13.55 7.90
CA TYR A 92 19.69 -12.31 7.12
C TYR A 92 20.91 -12.26 6.20
N GLU A 93 22.04 -12.79 6.64
CA GLU A 93 23.21 -12.96 5.78
C GLU A 93 22.90 -13.88 4.59
N THR A 94 22.22 -14.99 4.85
CA THR A 94 21.78 -15.91 3.77
C THR A 94 20.87 -15.18 2.78
N VAL A 95 19.90 -14.40 3.28
CA VAL A 95 18.99 -13.61 2.45
C VAL A 95 19.74 -12.55 1.63
N ARG A 96 20.73 -11.87 2.21
CA ARG A 96 21.58 -10.89 1.51
C ARG A 96 22.36 -11.54 0.38
N ILE A 97 23.06 -12.65 0.65
CA ILE A 97 23.84 -13.38 -0.37
C ILE A 97 22.91 -13.85 -1.50
N GLN A 98 21.76 -14.43 -1.16
CA GLN A 98 20.79 -14.86 -2.16
C GLN A 98 20.26 -13.69 -3.00
N HIS A 99 19.95 -12.56 -2.37
CA HIS A 99 19.48 -11.36 -3.08
C HIS A 99 20.58 -10.78 -3.97
N GLY A 100 21.82 -10.69 -3.50
CA GLY A 100 22.96 -10.21 -4.28
C GLY A 100 23.31 -11.10 -5.48
N ARG A 101 22.98 -12.40 -5.41
CA ARG A 101 23.11 -13.34 -6.53
C ARG A 101 21.95 -13.27 -7.53
N LYS A 102 20.84 -12.59 -7.22
CA LYS A 102 19.71 -12.49 -8.15
C LYS A 102 20.14 -11.69 -9.37
N LYS A 103 20.30 -12.39 -10.48
CA LYS A 103 20.27 -11.76 -11.80
C LYS A 103 18.80 -11.51 -12.17
N PRO A 104 18.48 -10.39 -12.84
CA PRO A 104 17.16 -10.18 -13.43
C PRO A 104 16.75 -11.41 -14.23
N ARG A 105 15.53 -11.91 -14.01
CA ARG A 105 15.01 -13.10 -14.71
C ARG A 105 14.97 -12.89 -16.22
N THR A 106 14.81 -11.65 -16.63
CA THR A 106 14.94 -11.16 -18.00
C THR A 106 15.93 -10.00 -18.01
N PRO A 107 16.82 -9.92 -19.01
CA PRO A 107 17.76 -8.81 -19.15
C PRO A 107 17.04 -7.45 -19.14
N PRO A 108 17.67 -6.40 -18.59
CA PRO A 108 17.17 -5.04 -18.79
C PRO A 108 17.36 -4.64 -20.26
N VAL A 109 16.48 -3.76 -20.74
CA VAL A 109 16.60 -3.12 -22.06
C VAL A 109 16.86 -1.62 -21.89
N THR A 110 17.39 -0.97 -22.92
CA THR A 110 17.51 0.48 -22.93
C THR A 110 16.13 1.13 -22.89
N LEU A 111 16.07 2.39 -22.45
CA LEU A 111 14.80 3.12 -22.41
C LEU A 111 14.22 3.29 -23.81
N GLU A 112 15.08 3.53 -24.80
CA GLU A 112 14.72 3.68 -26.21
C GLU A 112 14.13 2.38 -26.75
N ALA A 113 14.79 1.25 -26.54
CA ALA A 113 14.27 -0.06 -26.98
C ALA A 113 12.93 -0.41 -26.32
N ALA A 114 12.74 -0.03 -25.06
CA ALA A 114 11.45 -0.19 -24.39
C ALA A 114 10.36 0.70 -25.00
N ARG A 115 10.69 1.95 -25.36
CA ARG A 115 9.76 2.89 -26.01
C ARG A 115 9.41 2.47 -27.44
N ASP A 116 10.36 1.89 -28.15
CA ASP A 116 10.15 1.35 -29.50
C ASP A 116 9.22 0.11 -29.49
N ASN A 117 9.16 -0.60 -28.35
CA ASN A 117 8.24 -1.71 -28.11
C ASN A 117 7.06 -1.31 -27.21
N ASP A 118 6.48 -0.13 -27.44
CA ASP A 118 5.28 0.31 -26.72
C ASP A 118 4.02 -0.49 -27.11
N PHE A 119 2.88 -0.15 -26.51
CA PHE A 119 1.61 -0.79 -26.86
C PHE A 119 1.19 -0.43 -28.29
N ALA A 120 1.36 -1.38 -29.20
CA ALA A 120 0.94 -1.26 -30.59
C ALA A 120 -0.59 -1.25 -30.70
N PHE A 121 -1.14 -0.12 -31.16
CA PHE A 121 -2.58 0.10 -31.31
C PHE A 121 -2.89 1.06 -32.46
N ASP A 122 -3.91 0.74 -33.26
CA ASP A 122 -4.36 1.60 -34.36
C ASP A 122 -5.28 2.72 -33.85
N TRP A 123 -4.66 3.84 -33.48
CA TRP A 123 -5.37 5.04 -33.01
C TRP A 123 -6.22 5.71 -34.09
N GLN A 124 -5.93 5.52 -35.38
CA GLN A 124 -6.72 6.15 -36.44
C GLN A 124 -8.07 5.46 -36.62
N ALA A 125 -8.12 4.13 -36.46
CA ALA A 125 -9.36 3.36 -36.45
C ALA A 125 -10.17 3.46 -35.15
N TYR A 126 -9.58 4.01 -34.08
CA TYR A 126 -10.24 4.16 -32.78
C TYR A 126 -10.74 5.59 -32.54
N THR A 127 -11.83 5.70 -31.79
CA THR A 127 -12.34 6.97 -31.27
C THR A 127 -12.47 6.82 -29.76
N PRO A 128 -11.59 7.47 -28.97
CA PRO A 128 -11.72 7.46 -27.51
C PRO A 128 -13.08 7.99 -27.06
N PRO A 129 -13.67 7.43 -25.99
CA PRO A 129 -14.97 7.89 -25.49
C PRO A 129 -14.86 9.32 -24.99
N VAL A 130 -15.76 10.19 -25.46
CA VAL A 130 -15.81 11.59 -25.04
C VAL A 130 -16.29 11.67 -23.59
N ALA A 131 -15.52 12.33 -22.73
CA ALA A 131 -15.91 12.57 -21.35
C ALA A 131 -17.13 13.52 -21.30
N HIS A 132 -18.26 13.04 -20.76
CA HIS A 132 -19.51 13.81 -20.73
C HIS A 132 -19.45 15.07 -19.86
N ARG A 133 -18.59 15.09 -18.83
CA ARG A 133 -18.46 16.21 -17.88
C ARG A 133 -16.99 16.43 -17.54
N LEU A 134 -16.43 17.48 -18.13
CA LEU A 134 -15.08 17.94 -17.81
C LEU A 134 -15.06 18.81 -16.56
N GLY A 135 -13.86 18.97 -15.99
CA GLY A 135 -13.62 19.79 -14.82
C GLY A 135 -13.59 18.97 -13.54
N VAL A 136 -13.56 19.68 -12.41
CA VAL A 136 -13.43 19.10 -11.08
C VAL A 136 -14.75 19.24 -10.33
N GLN A 137 -15.19 18.15 -9.70
CA GLN A 137 -16.43 18.09 -8.94
C GLN A 137 -16.20 17.43 -7.59
N GLU A 138 -16.61 18.09 -6.51
CA GLU A 138 -16.77 17.46 -5.20
C GLU A 138 -17.93 16.45 -5.25
N VAL A 139 -17.71 15.29 -4.62
CA VAL A 139 -18.70 14.23 -4.51
C VAL A 139 -18.83 13.79 -3.06
N GLU A 140 -20.04 13.40 -2.70
CA GLU A 140 -20.35 12.80 -1.41
C GLU A 140 -21.20 11.55 -1.64
N ALA A 141 -21.07 10.58 -0.74
CA ALA A 141 -21.85 9.36 -0.76
C ALA A 141 -22.14 8.92 0.66
N SER A 142 -23.39 8.57 0.93
CA SER A 142 -23.80 8.09 2.25
C SER A 142 -23.19 6.71 2.56
N ILE A 143 -23.08 6.38 3.85
CA ILE A 143 -22.74 5.01 4.28
C ILE A 143 -23.74 4.00 3.71
N GLU A 144 -25.04 4.32 3.65
CA GLU A 144 -26.04 3.45 3.02
C GLU A 144 -25.75 3.15 1.54
N THR A 145 -25.22 4.13 0.81
CA THR A 145 -24.80 3.92 -0.58
C THR A 145 -23.55 3.04 -0.63
N LEU A 146 -22.52 3.42 0.12
CA LEU A 146 -21.19 2.81 0.03
C LEU A 146 -21.11 1.41 0.64
N ARG A 147 -21.97 1.06 1.60
CA ARG A 147 -21.96 -0.26 2.25
C ARG A 147 -22.16 -1.41 1.26
N ASN A 148 -22.83 -1.14 0.14
CA ASN A 148 -23.05 -2.11 -0.96
C ASN A 148 -21.79 -2.32 -1.83
N TYR A 149 -20.78 -1.46 -1.69
CA TYR A 149 -19.52 -1.49 -2.43
C TYR A 149 -18.33 -1.92 -1.56
N ILE A 150 -18.57 -2.28 -0.29
CA ILE A 150 -17.52 -2.78 0.59
C ILE A 150 -17.14 -4.20 0.16
N ASP A 151 -15.87 -4.39 -0.19
CA ASP A 151 -15.26 -5.72 -0.15
C ASP A 151 -14.92 -6.05 1.31
N TRP A 152 -15.64 -7.01 1.88
CA TRP A 152 -15.45 -7.45 3.25
C TRP A 152 -14.25 -8.39 3.42
N THR A 153 -13.66 -8.90 2.35
CA THR A 153 -12.53 -9.84 2.44
C THR A 153 -11.30 -9.19 3.10
N PRO A 154 -10.83 -8.00 2.69
CA PRO A 154 -9.75 -7.28 3.40
C PRO A 154 -10.10 -6.94 4.86
N PHE A 155 -11.39 -6.72 5.17
CA PHE A 155 -11.83 -6.49 6.55
C PHE A 155 -11.57 -7.73 7.43
N PHE A 156 -12.00 -8.92 7.01
CA PHE A 156 -11.71 -10.15 7.75
C PHE A 156 -10.22 -10.45 7.85
N MET A 157 -9.45 -10.20 6.79
CA MET A 157 -7.99 -10.33 6.81
C MET A 157 -7.34 -9.41 7.86
N THR A 158 -7.86 -8.19 8.02
CA THR A 158 -7.40 -7.24 9.06
C THR A 158 -7.59 -7.81 10.46
N TRP A 159 -8.68 -8.55 10.68
CA TRP A 159 -8.98 -9.26 11.92
C TRP A 159 -8.36 -10.67 12.00
N SER A 160 -7.41 -10.99 11.10
CA SER A 160 -6.72 -12.28 11.03
C SER A 160 -7.64 -13.50 10.84
N LEU A 161 -8.83 -13.29 10.26
CA LEU A 161 -9.74 -14.36 9.85
C LEU A 161 -9.50 -14.66 8.37
N ALA A 162 -8.94 -15.84 8.08
CA ALA A 162 -8.64 -16.27 6.72
C ALA A 162 -9.90 -16.81 6.04
N GLY A 163 -10.20 -16.29 4.85
CA GLY A 163 -11.35 -16.72 4.06
C GLY A 163 -11.89 -15.57 3.21
N LYS A 164 -12.63 -15.91 2.15
CA LYS A 164 -13.25 -14.92 1.25
C LYS A 164 -14.72 -14.72 1.62
N TYR A 165 -15.18 -13.47 1.68
CA TYR A 165 -16.60 -13.18 1.83
C TYR A 165 -17.40 -13.50 0.54
N PRO A 166 -18.63 -14.05 0.62
CA PRO A 166 -19.37 -14.41 1.84
C PRO A 166 -19.05 -15.80 2.41
N ARG A 167 -18.28 -16.65 1.69
CA ARG A 167 -18.02 -18.05 2.10
C ARG A 167 -17.39 -18.21 3.48
N ILE A 168 -16.59 -17.25 3.95
CA ILE A 168 -16.00 -17.27 5.29
C ILE A 168 -17.07 -17.37 6.40
N LEU A 169 -18.30 -16.90 6.15
CA LEU A 169 -19.38 -16.96 7.13
C LEU A 169 -19.87 -18.39 7.38
N GLU A 170 -19.59 -19.32 6.46
CA GLU A 170 -19.98 -20.74 6.53
C GLU A 170 -18.78 -21.64 6.88
N ASP A 171 -17.62 -21.05 7.18
CA ASP A 171 -16.41 -21.79 7.50
C ASP A 171 -16.56 -22.59 8.81
N GLU A 172 -16.14 -23.85 8.82
CA GLU A 172 -16.31 -24.76 9.96
C GLU A 172 -15.51 -24.35 11.20
N VAL A 173 -14.40 -23.63 11.01
CA VAL A 173 -13.47 -23.27 12.09
C VAL A 173 -13.72 -21.83 12.54
N VAL A 174 -13.81 -20.89 11.61
CA VAL A 174 -13.89 -19.45 11.92
C VAL A 174 -15.25 -18.82 11.61
N GLY A 175 -16.20 -19.54 11.03
CA GLY A 175 -17.44 -18.96 10.50
C GLY A 175 -18.31 -18.28 11.57
N VAL A 176 -18.40 -18.86 12.76
CA VAL A 176 -19.16 -18.27 13.88
C VAL A 176 -18.58 -16.92 14.30
N GLU A 177 -17.25 -16.82 14.43
CA GLU A 177 -16.58 -15.57 14.79
C GLU A 177 -16.60 -14.56 13.64
N ALA A 178 -16.52 -15.02 12.39
CA ALA A 178 -16.69 -14.17 11.22
C ALA A 178 -18.09 -13.55 11.15
N GLN A 179 -19.15 -14.33 11.44
CA GLN A 179 -20.53 -13.82 11.50
C GLN A 179 -20.71 -12.78 12.61
N ARG A 180 -20.17 -13.04 13.82
CA ARG A 180 -20.21 -12.08 14.93
C ARG A 180 -19.51 -10.77 14.58
N LEU A 181 -18.28 -10.85 14.10
CA LEU A 181 -17.49 -9.69 13.70
C LEU A 181 -18.18 -8.90 12.57
N PHE A 182 -18.76 -9.59 11.60
CA PHE A 182 -19.52 -8.96 10.52
C PHE A 182 -20.76 -8.23 11.02
N LYS A 183 -21.47 -8.84 11.99
CA LYS A 183 -22.64 -8.24 12.62
C LYS A 183 -22.23 -6.96 13.37
N ASP A 184 -21.22 -7.03 14.22
CA ASP A 184 -20.75 -5.88 15.01
C ASP A 184 -20.30 -4.72 14.10
N ALA A 185 -19.65 -5.03 12.98
CA ALA A 185 -19.26 -4.04 11.99
C ALA A 185 -20.47 -3.37 11.33
N ASN A 186 -21.50 -4.14 10.97
CA ASN A 186 -22.71 -3.57 10.37
C ASN A 186 -23.54 -2.77 11.38
N ASP A 187 -23.67 -3.24 12.63
CA ASP A 187 -24.32 -2.48 13.71
C ASP A 187 -23.61 -1.11 13.91
N MET A 188 -22.27 -1.10 13.83
CA MET A 188 -21.50 0.14 13.90
C MET A 188 -21.74 1.04 12.67
N LEU A 189 -21.77 0.48 11.47
CA LEU A 189 -22.08 1.23 10.24
C LEU A 189 -23.48 1.86 10.31
N ASP A 190 -24.47 1.14 10.84
CA ASP A 190 -25.83 1.64 11.03
C ASP A 190 -25.84 2.86 11.95
N LYS A 191 -25.12 2.78 13.08
CA LYS A 191 -24.98 3.90 14.02
C LYS A 191 -24.28 5.11 13.37
N LEU A 192 -23.15 4.88 12.72
CA LEU A 192 -22.37 5.95 12.04
C LEU A 192 -23.21 6.63 10.95
N SER A 193 -24.00 5.85 10.22
CA SER A 193 -24.89 6.32 9.17
C SER A 193 -26.06 7.14 9.72
N ALA A 194 -26.69 6.68 10.81
CA ALA A 194 -27.82 7.35 11.45
C ALA A 194 -27.41 8.67 12.14
N GLU A 195 -26.29 8.65 12.85
CA GLU A 195 -25.81 9.81 13.61
C GLU A 195 -25.05 10.84 12.75
N LYS A 196 -24.71 10.51 11.49
CA LYS A 196 -23.91 11.35 10.58
C LYS A 196 -22.56 11.74 11.18
N THR A 197 -21.99 10.84 11.95
CA THR A 197 -20.77 11.08 12.71
C THR A 197 -19.51 10.64 11.97
N LEU A 198 -19.65 9.94 10.85
CA LEU A 198 -18.60 9.67 9.88
C LEU A 198 -19.16 9.89 8.47
N ASN A 199 -18.60 10.84 7.73
CA ASN A 199 -19.16 11.26 6.44
C ASN A 199 -18.15 11.05 5.31
N PRO A 200 -18.34 10.03 4.45
CA PRO A 200 -17.47 9.81 3.30
C PRO A 200 -17.51 10.99 2.33
N ARG A 201 -16.32 11.43 1.89
CA ARG A 201 -16.16 12.57 0.97
C ARG A 201 -15.20 12.22 -0.14
N GLY A 202 -15.34 12.89 -1.27
CA GLY A 202 -14.40 12.77 -2.36
C GLY A 202 -14.41 13.94 -3.33
N VAL A 203 -13.50 13.88 -4.27
CA VAL A 203 -13.41 14.76 -5.43
C VAL A 203 -13.04 13.91 -6.63
N VAL A 204 -13.65 14.21 -7.78
CA VAL A 204 -13.36 13.58 -9.06
C VAL A 204 -13.14 14.66 -10.10
N GLY A 205 -12.26 14.42 -11.07
CA GLY A 205 -12.10 15.31 -12.21
C GLY A 205 -11.82 14.54 -13.50
N LEU A 206 -12.31 15.07 -14.61
CA LEU A 206 -12.06 14.58 -15.96
C LEU A 206 -11.51 15.72 -16.81
N PHE A 207 -10.48 15.45 -17.59
CA PHE A 207 -9.72 16.46 -18.32
C PHE A 207 -9.38 15.98 -19.73
N PRO A 208 -9.39 16.87 -20.74
CA PRO A 208 -8.79 16.57 -22.04
C PRO A 208 -7.30 16.27 -21.84
N ALA A 209 -6.83 15.17 -22.43
CA ALA A 209 -5.45 14.74 -22.29
C ALA A 209 -4.95 14.00 -23.52
N ASN A 210 -3.63 14.01 -23.70
CA ASN A 210 -2.97 13.22 -24.74
C ASN A 210 -1.60 12.74 -24.27
N ARG A 211 -1.19 11.58 -24.76
CA ARG A 211 0.16 11.05 -24.52
C ARG A 211 1.21 11.87 -25.28
N VAL A 212 2.32 12.17 -24.60
CA VAL A 212 3.57 12.67 -25.17
C VAL A 212 4.74 11.90 -24.55
N GLY A 213 5.41 11.05 -25.32
CA GLY A 213 6.42 10.13 -24.80
C GLY A 213 5.83 9.12 -23.83
N ASP A 214 6.34 9.08 -22.60
CA ASP A 214 5.84 8.22 -21.52
C ASP A 214 4.90 8.94 -20.56
N ASP A 215 4.57 10.19 -20.86
CA ASP A 215 3.76 11.06 -20.00
C ASP A 215 2.42 11.39 -20.66
N ILE A 216 1.52 11.95 -19.85
CA ILE A 216 0.20 12.40 -20.29
C ILE A 216 0.11 13.90 -20.03
N GLU A 217 0.03 14.70 -21.10
CA GLU A 217 -0.28 16.12 -21.02
C GLU A 217 -1.77 16.30 -20.70
N ILE A 218 -2.06 17.12 -19.69
CA ILE A 218 -3.42 17.46 -19.25
C ILE A 218 -3.69 18.90 -19.63
N TYR A 219 -4.76 19.14 -20.37
CA TYR A 219 -5.07 20.47 -20.93
C TYR A 219 -6.13 21.21 -20.11
N ARG A 220 -6.10 22.55 -20.22
CA ARG A 220 -7.08 23.45 -19.59
C ARG A 220 -8.51 23.19 -20.07
N ASP A 221 -8.66 22.97 -21.37
CA ASP A 221 -9.92 22.86 -22.08
C ASP A 221 -9.73 22.09 -23.39
N GLU A 222 -10.82 21.89 -24.14
CA GLU A 222 -10.84 21.10 -25.38
C GLU A 222 -10.03 21.71 -26.53
N THR A 223 -9.56 22.96 -26.42
CA THR A 223 -8.66 23.53 -27.43
C THR A 223 -7.30 22.83 -27.44
N ARG A 224 -6.91 22.20 -26.33
CA ARG A 224 -5.64 21.47 -26.16
C ARG A 224 -4.40 22.33 -26.46
N THR A 225 -4.52 23.64 -26.25
CA THR A 225 -3.45 24.62 -26.49
C THR A 225 -2.60 24.89 -25.26
N HIS A 226 -3.17 24.73 -24.06
CA HIS A 226 -2.51 25.05 -22.80
C HIS A 226 -2.47 23.84 -21.87
N VAL A 227 -1.27 23.33 -21.62
CA VAL A 227 -1.00 22.25 -20.66
C VAL A 227 -1.04 22.82 -19.25
N ILE A 228 -1.93 22.30 -18.41
CA ILE A 228 -2.06 22.71 -17.00
C ILE A 228 -1.23 21.82 -16.07
N ASN A 229 -1.09 20.54 -16.41
CA ASN A 229 -0.36 19.54 -15.63
C ASN A 229 0.18 18.43 -16.55
N VAL A 230 1.15 17.67 -16.04
CA VAL A 230 1.66 16.46 -16.69
C VAL A 230 1.58 15.30 -15.70
N SER A 231 0.96 14.19 -16.10
CA SER A 231 0.99 12.94 -15.35
C SER A 231 2.15 12.10 -15.84
N HIS A 232 3.17 11.93 -14.98
CA HIS A 232 4.36 11.18 -15.32
C HIS A 232 4.20 9.70 -15.02
N HIS A 233 4.64 8.86 -15.96
CA HIS A 233 4.56 7.41 -15.80
C HIS A 233 5.89 6.72 -16.12
N LEU A 234 6.07 5.54 -15.53
CA LEU A 234 7.25 4.71 -15.77
C LEU A 234 6.94 3.65 -16.82
N ARG A 235 7.95 3.34 -17.64
CA ARG A 235 7.90 2.26 -18.63
C ARG A 235 8.61 1.01 -18.10
N GLN A 236 8.05 -0.16 -18.38
CA GLN A 236 8.72 -1.43 -18.10
C GLN A 236 10.05 -1.51 -18.90
N GLN A 237 11.19 -1.74 -18.23
CA GLN A 237 12.53 -1.80 -18.86
C GLN A 237 13.17 -3.19 -18.80
N THR A 238 12.37 -4.25 -18.95
CA THR A 238 12.87 -5.62 -19.12
C THR A 238 12.58 -6.13 -20.53
N GLU A 239 13.39 -7.06 -21.02
CA GLU A 239 13.15 -7.70 -22.30
C GLU A 239 11.77 -8.39 -22.34
N LYS A 240 11.03 -8.16 -23.43
CA LYS A 240 9.69 -8.73 -23.68
C LYS A 240 9.67 -9.46 -25.01
N THR A 241 8.94 -10.56 -25.05
CA THR A 241 8.70 -11.34 -26.27
C THR A 241 7.20 -11.50 -26.45
N GLY A 242 6.65 -10.96 -27.54
CA GLY A 242 5.22 -11.03 -27.84
C GLY A 242 4.32 -10.12 -26.99
N PHE A 243 4.91 -9.25 -26.16
CA PHE A 243 4.19 -8.26 -25.34
C PHE A 243 4.90 -6.92 -25.41
N ALA A 244 4.14 -5.85 -25.21
CA ALA A 244 4.68 -4.50 -25.10
C ALA A 244 5.47 -4.31 -23.79
N ASN A 245 6.42 -3.38 -23.85
CA ASN A 245 7.03 -2.74 -22.69
C ASN A 245 6.07 -1.65 -22.19
N TYR A 246 5.03 -2.06 -21.45
CA TYR A 246 3.95 -1.17 -21.06
C TYR A 246 4.41 0.08 -20.30
N CYS A 247 3.80 1.22 -20.66
CA CYS A 247 3.67 2.43 -19.86
C CYS A 247 2.18 2.77 -19.73
N LEU A 248 1.73 3.30 -18.58
CA LEU A 248 0.32 3.69 -18.41
C LEU A 248 -0.12 4.76 -19.41
N ALA A 249 0.78 5.63 -19.86
CA ALA A 249 0.49 6.63 -20.88
C ALA A 249 0.10 6.01 -22.23
N ASP A 250 0.51 4.77 -22.51
CA ASP A 250 0.22 4.11 -23.79
C ASP A 250 -1.27 3.84 -24.02
N PHE A 251 -2.11 3.94 -22.98
CA PHE A 251 -3.56 3.77 -23.08
C PHE A 251 -4.32 5.08 -23.35
N VAL A 252 -3.60 6.18 -23.56
CA VAL A 252 -4.16 7.48 -23.94
C VAL A 252 -3.68 7.85 -25.33
N ALA A 253 -4.58 8.37 -26.16
CA ALA A 253 -4.28 8.68 -27.56
C ALA A 253 -3.05 9.61 -27.67
N PRO A 254 -2.03 9.23 -28.47
CA PRO A 254 -0.88 10.08 -28.72
C PRO A 254 -1.30 11.42 -29.31
N LYS A 255 -0.66 12.50 -28.89
CA LYS A 255 -0.93 13.86 -29.40
C LYS A 255 -0.87 13.95 -30.93
N LEU A 256 0.10 13.25 -31.53
CA LEU A 256 0.29 13.18 -32.99
C LEU A 256 -0.85 12.47 -33.74
N SER A 257 -1.67 11.66 -33.06
CA SER A 257 -2.82 11.02 -33.70
C SER A 257 -3.94 12.01 -34.05
N GLY A 258 -3.94 13.20 -33.43
CA GLY A 258 -5.02 14.18 -33.55
C GLY A 258 -6.34 13.76 -32.89
N LYS A 259 -6.37 12.62 -32.18
CA LYS A 259 -7.58 12.12 -31.51
C LYS A 259 -7.77 12.79 -30.15
N ALA A 260 -9.01 13.19 -29.89
CA ALA A 260 -9.42 13.73 -28.60
C ALA A 260 -9.56 12.58 -27.58
N ASP A 261 -8.70 12.59 -26.57
CA ASP A 261 -8.75 11.64 -25.44
C ASP A 261 -8.76 12.37 -24.10
N TYR A 262 -8.95 11.62 -23.02
CA TYR A 262 -9.26 12.13 -21.69
C TYR A 262 -8.57 11.31 -20.60
N ILE A 263 -8.35 11.95 -19.46
CA ILE A 263 -7.90 11.28 -18.24
C ILE A 263 -8.73 11.73 -17.06
N GLY A 264 -8.91 10.83 -16.10
CA GLY A 264 -9.57 11.11 -14.84
C GLY A 264 -8.65 10.96 -13.63
N ALA A 265 -8.94 11.71 -12.58
CA ALA A 265 -8.33 11.56 -11.28
C ALA A 265 -9.39 11.67 -10.19
N PHE A 266 -9.15 11.02 -9.05
CA PHE A 266 -10.04 11.12 -7.89
C PHE A 266 -9.25 11.01 -6.59
N ALA A 267 -9.84 11.55 -5.52
CA ALA A 267 -9.39 11.34 -4.15
C ALA A 267 -10.62 11.19 -3.24
N VAL A 268 -10.60 10.20 -2.34
CA VAL A 268 -11.72 9.88 -1.46
C VAL A 268 -11.23 9.59 -0.04
N THR A 269 -12.09 9.85 0.94
CA THR A 269 -11.90 9.46 2.34
C THR A 269 -13.18 8.86 2.90
N GLY A 270 -13.04 7.85 3.77
CA GLY A 270 -14.19 7.31 4.53
C GLY A 270 -14.77 8.32 5.53
N GLY A 271 -14.07 9.43 5.79
CA GLY A 271 -14.53 10.54 6.61
C GLY A 271 -13.37 11.28 7.29
N LEU A 272 -13.52 12.58 7.47
CA LEU A 272 -12.51 13.44 8.12
C LEU A 272 -12.57 13.31 9.65
N GLU A 273 -13.70 12.83 10.17
CA GLU A 273 -14.02 12.67 11.58
C GLU A 273 -13.34 11.44 12.22
N ARG A 274 -12.65 10.62 11.41
CA ARG A 274 -12.00 9.38 11.86
C ARG A 274 -11.13 9.59 13.10
N THR A 275 -10.35 10.67 13.13
CA THR A 275 -9.46 10.98 14.25
C THR A 275 -10.23 11.38 15.52
N HIS A 276 -11.35 12.09 15.36
CA HIS A 276 -12.22 12.49 16.47
C HIS A 276 -12.93 11.28 17.11
N TRP A 277 -13.25 10.25 16.32
CA TRP A 277 -13.81 8.99 16.83
C TRP A 277 -12.81 8.08 17.54
N LEU A 278 -11.58 8.01 17.02
CA LEU A 278 -10.54 7.13 17.59
C LEU A 278 -10.03 7.60 18.95
N MET A 279 -10.05 8.91 19.21
CA MET A 279 -9.50 9.47 20.46
C MET A 279 -10.31 9.09 21.72
N PRO A 280 -11.65 9.19 21.76
CA PRO A 280 -12.46 8.71 22.87
C PRO A 280 -12.35 7.21 23.11
N LEU A 281 -12.31 6.39 22.05
CA LEU A 281 -12.15 4.93 22.13
C LEU A 281 -10.78 4.50 22.69
N LYS A 282 -9.74 5.33 22.55
CA LYS A 282 -8.44 5.12 23.21
C LYS A 282 -8.45 5.50 24.69
N ARG A 283 -9.38 6.37 25.11
CA ARG A 283 -9.51 6.84 26.49
C ARG A 283 -10.42 5.95 27.33
N SER A 284 -11.45 5.37 26.72
CA SER A 284 -12.15 4.23 27.33
C SER A 284 -11.29 2.99 27.12
N THR A 285 -11.06 2.20 28.16
CA THR A 285 -10.25 0.97 28.15
C THR A 285 -10.85 -0.17 27.30
N MET A 286 -11.59 0.13 26.22
CA MET A 286 -12.22 -0.88 25.35
C MET A 286 -11.21 -1.74 24.57
N ILE A 287 -9.93 -1.32 24.50
CA ILE A 287 -8.82 -2.14 24.00
C ILE A 287 -7.95 -2.61 25.19
N THR A 288 -8.55 -3.12 26.26
CA THR A 288 -7.81 -3.99 27.18
C THR A 288 -7.89 -5.40 26.65
N THR A 289 -6.72 -5.94 26.28
CA THR A 289 -6.47 -7.38 26.21
C THR A 289 -7.19 -8.07 27.36
N LYS A 290 -8.25 -8.83 27.06
CA LYS A 290 -8.65 -9.91 27.95
C LYS A 290 -7.45 -10.83 28.05
N SER A 291 -6.75 -10.73 29.17
CA SER A 291 -5.79 -11.73 29.62
C SER A 291 -6.48 -13.08 29.56
N TRP A 292 -5.94 -13.96 28.72
CA TRP A 292 -6.10 -15.40 28.86
C TRP A 292 -5.21 -15.87 30.00
#